data_AF-A0A974AQH0-F1
#
_entry.id   AF-A0A974AQH0-F1
#
_cell.length_a   1.000
_cell.length_b   1.000
_cell.length_c   1.000
_cell.angle_alpha   90.00
_cell.angle_beta   90.00
_cell.angle_gamma   90.00
#
_symmetry.space_group_name_H-M   'P 1'
#
loop_
_entity.id
_entity.type
_entity.pdbx_description
1 polymer ?
#
loop_
_entity_poly.entity_id
_entity_poly.type
_entity_poly.pdbx_seq_one_letter_code
_entity_poly.pdbx_strand_id
1 'polypeptide(L)'
;MSGRRSPGATGTRLEAILARLAMADGHEEEEEIGRSELSSALQRVSPAVLDGLLKLARRDNRVRRCLSAARYYSGLGKETCEKIDVVLRTPFPGARRPGR
;
A
#
# COMPACT_ATOMS: atom_id res chain seq x y z
N MET A 1 24.82 11.93 -25.50
CA MET A 1 24.46 11.73 -24.08
C MET A 1 22.95 11.87 -23.95
N SER A 2 22.19 10.76 -23.88
CA SER A 2 20.74 10.82 -23.64
C SER A 2 20.37 9.69 -22.68
N GLY A 3 20.20 10.05 -21.42
CA GLY A 3 19.78 9.13 -20.37
C GLY A 3 18.32 8.73 -20.57
N ARG A 4 18.08 7.48 -20.98
CA ARG A 4 16.76 6.85 -20.94
C ARG A 4 16.33 6.74 -19.48
N ARG A 5 15.42 7.60 -19.03
CA ARG A 5 14.65 7.32 -17.81
C ARG A 5 13.57 6.31 -18.17
N SER A 6 13.81 5.03 -17.90
CA SER A 6 12.81 3.98 -18.03
C SER A 6 11.59 4.30 -17.17
N PRO A 7 10.39 4.48 -17.75
CA PRO A 7 9.17 4.71 -16.96
C PRO A 7 8.65 3.43 -16.28
N GLY A 8 9.23 2.25 -16.56
CA GLY A 8 8.61 0.96 -16.28
C GLY A 8 8.96 0.26 -14.97
N ALA A 9 10.01 0.66 -14.24
CA ALA A 9 10.52 -0.15 -13.12
C ALA A 9 9.71 -0.02 -11.82
N THR A 10 9.09 1.14 -11.57
CA THR A 10 8.33 1.36 -10.33
C THR A 10 6.92 0.75 -10.40
N GLY A 11 6.31 0.76 -11.60
CA GLY A 11 5.03 0.11 -11.86
C GLY A 11 5.12 -1.41 -11.69
N THR A 12 6.13 -2.04 -12.30
CA THR A 12 6.36 -3.49 -12.19
C THR A 12 6.68 -3.94 -10.77
N ARG A 13 7.40 -3.12 -9.99
CA ARG A 13 7.69 -3.45 -8.58
C ARG A 13 6.45 -3.42 -7.70
N LEU A 14 5.60 -2.40 -7.84
CA LEU A 14 4.36 -2.34 -7.07
C LEU A 14 3.40 -3.47 -7.46
N GLU A 15 3.31 -3.78 -8.75
CA GLU A 15 2.54 -4.92 -9.24
C GLU A 15 3.03 -6.25 -8.65
N ALA A 16 4.35 -6.47 -8.58
CA ALA A 16 4.91 -7.65 -7.95
C ALA A 16 4.58 -7.75 -6.45
N ILE A 17 4.64 -6.64 -5.72
CA ILE A 17 4.26 -6.59 -4.29
C ILE A 17 2.78 -6.93 -4.13
N LEU A 18 1.90 -6.39 -4.97
CA LEU A 18 0.47 -6.67 -4.93
C LEU A 18 0.17 -8.14 -5.30
N ALA A 19 0.88 -8.71 -6.27
CA ALA A 19 0.77 -10.11 -6.62
C ALA A 19 1.20 -11.01 -5.45
N ARG A 20 2.31 -10.68 -4.77
CA ARG A 20 2.74 -11.40 -3.57
C ARG A 20 1.72 -11.29 -2.44
N LEU A 21 1.19 -10.09 -2.21
CA LEU A 21 0.16 -9.86 -1.19
C LEU A 21 -1.12 -10.65 -1.46
N ALA A 22 -1.48 -10.86 -2.73
CA ALA A 22 -2.61 -11.70 -3.11
C ALA A 22 -2.39 -13.18 -2.73
N MET A 23 -1.14 -13.62 -2.65
CA MET A 23 -0.73 -14.98 -2.28
C MET A 23 -0.41 -15.14 -0.79
N ALA A 24 -0.48 -14.07 0.02
CA ALA A 24 -0.13 -14.14 1.42
C ALA A 24 -1.10 -15.04 2.22
N ASP A 25 -0.54 -15.89 3.07
CA ASP A 25 -1.26 -16.94 3.81
C ASP A 25 -1.94 -16.42 5.10
N GLY A 26 -1.65 -15.18 5.52
CA GLY A 26 -2.26 -14.59 6.69
C GLY A 26 -1.82 -13.17 7.00
N HIS A 27 -2.42 -12.59 8.04
CA HIS A 27 -2.21 -11.18 8.40
C HIS A 27 -0.74 -10.84 8.71
N GLU A 28 0.02 -11.75 9.32
CA GLU A 28 1.42 -11.51 9.65
C GLU A 28 2.29 -11.36 8.38
N GLU A 29 2.03 -12.17 7.36
CA GLU A 29 2.71 -12.06 6.07
C GLU A 29 2.30 -10.78 5.32
N GLU A 30 1.01 -10.41 5.35
CA GLU A 30 0.54 -9.15 4.77
C GLU A 30 1.24 -7.92 5.39
N GLU A 31 1.41 -7.94 6.71
CA GLU A 31 2.12 -6.90 7.44
C GLU A 31 3.62 -6.90 7.14
N GLU A 32 4.25 -8.07 7.03
CA GLU A 32 5.66 -8.19 6.68
C GLU A 32 5.95 -7.65 5.28
N ILE A 33 5.11 -7.97 4.29
CA ILE A 33 5.19 -7.40 2.94
C ILE A 33 5.04 -5.87 3.00
N GLY A 34 4.14 -5.39 3.85
CA GLY A 34 3.92 -3.96 4.09
C GLY A 34 5.16 -3.25 4.63
N ARG A 35 5.76 -3.82 5.67
CA ARG A 35 6.93 -3.29 6.36
C ARG A 35 8.18 -3.33 5.49
N SER A 36 8.47 -4.46 4.86
CA SER A 36 9.75 -4.73 4.20
C SER A 36 9.79 -4.27 2.73
N GLU A 37 8.68 -4.40 2.00
CA GLU A 37 8.64 -4.16 0.55
C GLU A 37 7.86 -2.90 0.20
N LEU A 38 6.62 -2.78 0.69
CA LEU A 38 5.71 -1.70 0.30
C LEU A 38 6.18 -0.33 0.77
N SER A 39 6.69 -0.23 2.00
CA SER A 39 7.26 1.01 2.56
C SER A 39 8.29 1.67 1.65
N SER A 40 9.22 0.87 1.11
CA SER A 40 10.29 1.33 0.21
C SER A 40 9.77 1.67 -1.19
N ALA A 41 8.75 0.95 -1.67
CA ALA A 41 8.11 1.25 -2.94
C ALA A 41 7.39 2.61 -2.86
N LEU A 42 6.64 2.85 -1.79
CA LEU A 42 5.87 4.08 -1.57
C LEU A 42 6.70 5.37 -1.53
N GLN A 43 7.99 5.28 -1.17
CA GLN A 43 8.91 6.43 -1.23
C GLN A 43 9.23 6.87 -2.66
N ARG A 44 9.01 6.00 -3.66
CA ARG A 44 9.43 6.20 -5.05
C ARG A 44 8.28 6.24 -6.05
N VAL A 45 7.04 5.99 -5.61
CA VAL A 45 5.86 6.03 -6.49
C VAL A 45 5.46 7.46 -6.82
N SER A 46 4.86 7.67 -7.99
CA SER A 46 4.21 8.93 -8.31
C SER A 46 2.89 9.09 -7.54
N PRO A 47 2.40 10.32 -7.33
CA PRO A 47 1.12 10.56 -6.66
C PRO A 47 -0.06 9.81 -7.31
N ALA A 48 -0.10 9.71 -8.64
CA ALA A 48 -1.17 8.98 -9.34
C ALA A 48 -1.19 7.47 -9.02
N VAL A 49 -0.01 6.87 -8.86
CA VAL A 49 0.12 5.45 -8.47
C VAL A 49 -0.29 5.26 -7.01
N LEU A 50 0.13 6.18 -6.12
CA LEU A 50 -0.33 6.20 -4.72
C LEU A 50 -1.86 6.29 -4.65
N ASP A 51 -2.49 7.19 -5.38
CA ASP A 51 -3.95 7.33 -5.40
C ASP A 51 -4.66 6.06 -5.89
N GLY A 52 -4.08 5.37 -6.89
CA GLY A 52 -4.55 4.07 -7.35
C GLY A 52 -4.51 3.00 -6.24
N LEU A 53 -3.39 2.92 -5.52
CA LEU A 53 -3.23 2.01 -4.40
C LEU A 53 -4.20 2.32 -3.25
N LEU A 54 -4.40 3.60 -2.93
CA LEU A 54 -5.34 4.03 -1.90
C LEU A 54 -6.79 3.70 -2.26
N LYS A 55 -7.17 3.80 -3.55
CA LYS A 55 -8.48 3.35 -4.04
C LYS A 55 -8.63 1.83 -3.89
N LEU A 56 -7.58 1.05 -4.20
CA LEU A 56 -7.58 -0.39 -4.00
C LEU A 56 -7.74 -0.77 -2.52
N ALA A 57 -7.02 -0.10 -1.63
CA ALA A 57 -7.10 -0.31 -0.17
C ALA A 57 -8.47 -0.02 0.45
N ARG A 58 -9.31 0.78 -0.21
CA ARG A 58 -10.70 1.01 0.23
C ARG A 58 -11.61 -0.20 -0.01
N ARG A 59 -11.25 -1.08 -0.95
CA ARG A 59 -12.03 -2.27 -1.34
C ARG A 59 -11.35 -3.60 -0.99
N ASP A 60 -10.05 -3.58 -0.69
CA ASP A 60 -9.27 -4.77 -0.36
C ASP A 60 -8.63 -4.62 1.03
N ASN A 61 -9.04 -5.49 1.96
CA ASN A 61 -8.57 -5.43 3.35
C ASN A 61 -7.11 -5.89 3.51
N ARG A 62 -6.61 -6.75 2.61
CA ARG A 62 -5.20 -7.18 2.63
C ARG A 62 -4.30 -6.02 2.28
N VAL A 63 -4.64 -5.30 1.20
CA VAL A 63 -3.94 -4.07 0.78
C VAL A 63 -4.00 -3.02 1.89
N ARG A 64 -5.14 -2.90 2.57
CA ARG A 64 -5.31 -2.00 3.70
C ARG A 64 -4.41 -2.35 4.89
N ARG A 65 -4.32 -3.62 5.29
CA ARG A 65 -3.43 -4.09 6.36
C ARG A 65 -1.96 -3.87 5.99
N CYS A 66 -1.60 -4.25 4.77
CA CYS A 66 -0.27 -4.03 4.21
C CYS A 66 0.12 -2.54 4.23
N LEU A 67 -0.79 -1.64 3.86
CA LEU A 67 -0.59 -0.19 3.96
C LEU A 67 -0.46 0.31 5.40
N SER A 68 -1.22 -0.26 6.33
CA SER A 68 -1.09 0.06 7.76
C SER A 68 0.32 -0.24 8.24
N ALA A 69 0.83 -1.45 7.97
CA ALA A 69 2.20 -1.82 8.32
C ALA A 69 3.23 -0.90 7.62
N ALA A 70 3.07 -0.65 6.32
CA ALA A 70 3.94 0.27 5.59
C ALA A 70 3.98 1.66 6.23
N ARG A 71 2.84 2.20 6.70
CA ARG A 71 2.76 3.51 7.36
C ARG A 71 3.45 3.55 8.72
N TYR A 72 3.38 2.47 9.52
CA TYR A 72 4.01 2.44 10.86
C TYR A 72 5.53 2.28 10.82
N TYR A 73 6.07 1.60 9.81
CA TYR A 73 7.49 1.23 9.76
C TYR A 73 8.32 2.05 8.76
N SER A 74 7.82 3.20 8.30
CA SER A 74 8.46 3.93 7.18
C SER A 74 8.74 5.40 7.47
N GLY A 75 9.84 5.89 6.89
CA GLY A 75 10.13 7.31 6.72
C GLY A 75 9.35 7.93 5.55
N LEU A 76 8.07 7.60 5.39
CA LEU A 76 7.23 8.22 4.36
C LEU A 76 7.00 9.70 4.69
N GLY A 77 6.88 10.51 3.63
CA GLY A 77 6.56 11.94 3.78
C GLY A 77 5.20 12.16 4.44
N LYS A 78 5.08 13.25 5.20
CA LYS A 78 3.87 13.62 5.95
C LYS A 78 2.58 13.53 5.12
N GLU A 79 2.60 14.07 3.90
CA GLU A 79 1.45 14.04 2.99
C GLU A 79 1.01 12.61 2.64
N THR A 80 1.96 11.71 2.38
CA THR A 80 1.67 10.30 2.09
C THR A 80 1.06 9.62 3.30
N CYS A 81 1.62 9.84 4.49
CA CYS A 81 1.07 9.31 5.73
C CYS A 81 -0.35 9.80 6.01
N GLU A 82 -0.63 11.08 5.80
CA GLU A 82 -1.98 11.65 5.97
C GLU A 82 -2.99 11.01 5.01
N LYS A 83 -2.62 10.82 3.74
CA LYS A 83 -3.47 10.15 2.75
C LYS A 83 -3.77 8.70 3.13
N ILE A 84 -2.76 7.97 3.65
CA ILE A 84 -2.95 6.60 4.14
C ILE A 84 -3.87 6.60 5.37
N ASP A 85 -3.65 7.51 6.32
CA ASP A 85 -4.44 7.63 7.55
C ASP A 85 -5.93 7.85 7.26
N VAL A 86 -6.27 8.66 6.24
CA VAL A 86 -7.66 8.85 5.81
C VAL A 86 -8.30 7.52 5.40
N VAL A 87 -7.59 6.68 4.64
CA VAL A 87 -8.08 5.35 4.25
C VAL A 87 -8.22 4.45 5.47
N LEU A 88 -7.21 4.42 6.35
CA LEU A 88 -7.20 3.56 7.55
C LEU A 88 -8.26 3.95 8.59
N ARG A 89 -8.67 5.21 8.67
CA ARG A 89 -9.75 5.68 9.56
C ARG A 89 -11.15 5.47 8.97
N THR A 90 -11.28 5.41 7.64
CA THR A 90 -12.57 5.20 6.98
C THR A 90 -13.06 3.77 7.25
N PRO A 91 -14.27 3.54 7.81
CA PRO A 91 -14.76 2.20 8.06
C PRO A 91 -14.67 1.31 6.82
N PHE A 92 -14.12 0.08 6.98
CA PHE A 92 -14.03 -0.84 5.86
C PHE A 92 -15.44 -1.39 5.55
N PRO A 93 -15.93 -1.31 4.30
CA PRO A 93 -17.32 -1.65 3.97
C PRO A 93 -17.69 -3.12 4.25
N GLY A 94 -16.70 -4.03 4.33
CA GLY A 94 -16.90 -5.44 4.69
C GLY A 94 -16.71 -5.77 6.17
N ALA A 95 -16.27 -4.81 7.00
CA ALA A 95 -16.21 -5.00 8.45
C ALA A 95 -17.64 -4.91 8.98
N ARG A 96 -18.34 -6.06 9.06
CA ARG A 96 -19.61 -6.15 9.78
C ARG A 96 -19.41 -5.47 11.13
N ARG A 97 -20.18 -4.41 11.40
CA ARG A 97 -20.30 -3.89 12.76
C ARG A 97 -20.73 -5.09 13.62
N PRO A 98 -20.00 -5.46 14.69
CA PRO A 98 -20.61 -6.30 15.71
C PRO A 98 -21.89 -5.57 16.13
N GLY A 99 -23.01 -6.28 15.98
CA GLY A 99 -24.35 -5.72 16.09
C GLY A 99 -24.55 -4.99 17.41
N ARG A 100 -25.34 -3.92 17.33
CA ARG A 100 -26.18 -3.51 18.47
C ARG A 100 -27.12 -4.64 18.86
#